data_AF-A0A6S7EXH1-F1
#
_entry.id   AF-A0A6S7EXH1-F1
#
_cell.length_a   1.000
_cell.length_b   1.000
_cell.length_c   1.000
_cell.angle_alpha   90.00
_cell.angle_beta   90.00
_cell.angle_gamma   90.00
#
_symmetry.space_group_name_H-M   'P 1'
#
loop_
_entity.id
_entity.type
_entity.pdbx_description
1 polymer ?
#
loop_
_entity_poly.entity_id
_entity_poly.type
_entity_poly.pdbx_seq_one_letter_code
_entity_poly.pdbx_strand_id
1 'polypeptide(L)'
;MLPPQVLVALIVLMLAVVIPLFAVTIQLSRFIHWSFWADKTTRGERPHFTGPVLALIFSTLAASDFVGYEPFLTISAMNPVPIEARAYFTVAMLALAVWCWAYGRSIRDRVLRMMGARAS
;
A
#
# COMPACT_ATOMS: atom_id res chain seq x y z
N MET A 1 5.34 3.88 30.90
CA MET A 1 6.21 3.33 29.83
C MET A 1 5.35 2.38 28.99
N LEU A 2 5.42 2.48 27.66
CA LEU A 2 4.69 1.54 26.79
C LEU A 2 5.32 0.13 26.92
N PRO A 3 4.52 -0.95 26.91
CA PRO A 3 5.07 -2.30 26.86
C PRO A 3 5.97 -2.47 25.62
N PRO A 4 7.10 -3.18 25.72
CA PRO A 4 8.01 -3.37 24.59
C PRO A 4 7.32 -3.91 23.32
N GLN A 5 6.34 -4.79 23.49
CA GLN A 5 5.54 -5.36 22.40
C GLN A 5 4.76 -4.29 21.62
N VAL A 6 4.21 -3.29 22.32
CA VAL A 6 3.48 -2.17 21.71
C VAL A 6 4.43 -1.28 20.92
N LEU A 7 5.62 -1.01 21.47
CA LEU A 7 6.63 -0.20 20.78
C LEU A 7 7.10 -0.87 19.48
N VAL A 8 7.35 -2.19 19.51
CA VAL A 8 7.74 -2.95 18.32
C VAL A 8 6.62 -2.92 17.28
N ALA A 9 5.36 -3.14 17.68
CA ALA A 9 4.24 -3.14 16.76
C ALA A 9 4.05 -1.76 16.08
N LEU A 10 4.21 -0.67 16.83
CA LEU A 10 4.17 0.70 16.27
C LEU A 10 5.28 0.92 15.24
N ILE A 11 6.50 0.48 15.53
CA ILE A 11 7.62 0.59 14.58
C ILE A 11 7.33 -0.20 13.31
N VAL A 12 6.84 -1.45 13.44
CA VAL A 12 6.50 -2.30 12.30
C VAL A 12 5.41 -1.65 11.44
N LEU A 13 4.38 -1.07 12.04
CA LEU A 13 3.33 -0.36 11.31
C LEU A 13 3.82 0.90 10.63
N MET A 14 4.68 1.67 11.29
CA MET A 14 5.29 2.85 10.67
C MET A 14 6.11 2.45 9.44
N LEU A 15 6.94 1.40 9.55
CA LEU A 15 7.69 0.87 8.41
C LEU A 15 6.76 0.36 7.31
N ALA A 16 5.68 -0.33 7.66
CA ALA A 16 4.70 -0.85 6.71
C ALA A 16 4.03 0.25 5.88
N VAL A 17 3.89 1.47 6.40
CA VAL A 17 3.36 2.63 5.65
C VAL A 17 4.47 3.37 4.90
N VAL A 18 5.60 3.62 5.57
CA VAL A 18 6.69 4.44 5.03
C VAL A 18 7.35 3.76 3.82
N ILE A 19 7.57 2.45 3.86
CA ILE A 19 8.22 1.73 2.75
C ILE A 19 7.40 1.83 1.45
N PRO A 20 6.09 1.52 1.43
CA PRO A 20 5.27 1.73 0.25
C PRO A 20 5.17 3.19 -0.19
N LEU A 21 5.13 4.14 0.75
CA LEU A 21 5.10 5.57 0.42
C LEU A 21 6.35 6.00 -0.36
N PHE A 22 7.54 5.58 0.08
CA PHE A 22 8.78 5.84 -0.64
C PHE A 22 8.78 5.17 -2.02
N ALA A 23 8.32 3.92 -2.10
CA ALA A 23 8.25 3.25 -3.39
C ALA A 23 7.29 3.92 -4.36
N VAL A 24 6.12 4.38 -3.91
CA VAL A 24 5.19 5.18 -4.73
C VAL A 24 5.87 6.49 -5.18
N THR A 25 6.56 7.19 -4.29
CA THR A 25 7.29 8.43 -4.62
C THR A 25 8.38 8.18 -5.67
N ILE A 26 9.16 7.12 -5.53
CA ILE A 26 10.20 6.73 -6.49
C ILE A 26 9.56 6.35 -7.84
N GLN A 27 8.45 5.62 -7.82
CA GLN A 27 7.74 5.30 -9.06
C GLN A 27 7.17 6.54 -9.73
N LEU A 28 6.68 7.50 -8.94
CA LEU A 28 6.16 8.76 -9.44
C LEU A 28 7.27 9.60 -10.09
N SER A 29 8.43 9.70 -9.45
CA SER A 29 9.58 10.38 -10.03
C SER A 29 10.05 9.70 -11.33
N ARG A 30 10.09 8.35 -11.36
CA ARG A 30 10.37 7.58 -12.58
C ARG A 30 9.34 7.83 -13.66
N PHE A 31 8.06 7.98 -13.32
CA PHE A 31 7.01 8.24 -14.30
C PHE A 31 7.02 9.67 -14.83
N ILE A 32 7.36 10.66 -14.00
CA ILE A 32 7.56 12.04 -14.44
C ILE A 32 8.78 12.09 -15.37
N HIS A 33 9.91 11.50 -14.97
CA HIS A 33 11.10 11.41 -15.80
C HIS A 33 10.81 10.67 -17.11
N TRP A 34 10.14 9.51 -17.04
CA TRP A 34 9.68 8.81 -18.22
C TRP A 34 8.84 9.75 -19.06
N SER A 35 7.73 10.31 -18.57
CA SER A 35 6.76 11.11 -19.34
C SER A 35 7.29 12.39 -19.97
N PHE A 36 8.21 13.11 -19.33
CA PHE A 36 8.64 14.45 -19.77
C PHE A 36 10.07 14.52 -20.32
N TRP A 37 10.98 13.69 -19.84
CA TRP A 37 12.42 13.80 -20.16
C TRP A 37 13.00 12.62 -20.91
N ALA A 38 12.43 11.43 -20.79
CA ALA A 38 13.00 10.27 -21.46
C ALA A 38 12.76 10.32 -22.96
N ASP A 39 13.84 10.14 -23.73
CA ASP A 39 13.85 10.11 -25.19
C ASP A 39 12.98 8.94 -25.69
N LYS A 40 12.15 9.21 -26.71
CA LYS A 40 11.09 8.28 -27.15
C LYS A 40 11.65 6.99 -27.76
N THR A 41 12.89 7.01 -28.22
CA THR A 41 13.60 5.88 -28.83
C THR A 41 14.26 4.95 -27.82
N THR A 42 14.50 5.42 -26.58
CA THR A 42 15.18 4.65 -25.51
C THR A 42 14.32 4.49 -24.25
N ARG A 43 13.09 5.00 -24.25
CA ARG A 43 12.11 4.77 -23.17
C ARG A 43 11.88 3.26 -23.00
N GLY A 44 12.52 2.69 -21.98
CA GLY A 44 12.21 1.36 -21.49
C GLY A 44 10.77 1.24 -20.97
N GLU A 45 10.48 0.14 -20.30
CA GLU A 45 9.12 -0.20 -19.83
C GLU A 45 8.51 0.88 -18.91
N ARG A 46 7.20 1.12 -19.06
CA ARG A 46 6.45 2.09 -18.23
C ARG A 46 6.54 1.70 -16.74
N PRO A 47 6.74 2.66 -15.81
CA PRO A 47 6.72 2.38 -14.38
C PRO A 47 5.37 1.79 -13.92
N HIS A 48 5.43 0.81 -13.02
CA HIS A 48 4.30 -0.04 -12.61
C HIS A 48 3.82 0.25 -11.18
N PHE A 49 2.84 1.14 -11.05
CA PHE A 49 2.39 1.67 -9.76
C PHE A 49 1.53 0.75 -8.92
N THR A 50 0.89 -0.25 -9.53
CA THR A 50 -0.23 -0.95 -8.90
C THR A 50 0.14 -1.64 -7.60
N GLY A 51 1.31 -2.29 -7.54
CA GLY A 51 1.75 -2.98 -6.32
C GLY A 51 2.01 -2.01 -5.15
N PRO A 52 2.92 -1.03 -5.30
CA PRO A 52 3.20 -0.08 -4.22
C PRO A 52 2.00 0.77 -3.79
N VAL A 53 1.13 1.17 -4.72
CA VAL A 53 -0.07 1.97 -4.37
C VAL A 53 -1.05 1.13 -3.56
N LEU A 54 -1.35 -0.10 -3.97
CA LEU A 54 -2.24 -0.98 -3.21
C LEU A 54 -1.64 -1.34 -1.85
N ALA A 55 -0.34 -1.62 -1.80
CA ALA A 55 0.37 -1.86 -0.55
C ALA A 55 0.27 -0.65 0.40
N LEU A 56 0.44 0.57 -0.11
CA LEU A 56 0.30 1.79 0.68
C LEU A 56 -1.12 1.92 1.25
N ILE A 57 -2.16 1.72 0.42
CA ILE A 57 -3.56 1.81 0.85
C ILE A 57 -3.83 0.83 2.00
N PHE A 58 -3.47 -0.45 1.84
CA PHE A 58 -3.72 -1.47 2.85
C PHE A 58 -2.88 -1.24 4.12
N SER A 59 -1.62 -0.81 3.99
CA SER A 59 -0.79 -0.43 5.14
C SER A 59 -1.39 0.76 5.90
N THR A 60 -1.93 1.77 5.21
CA THR A 60 -2.59 2.92 5.84
C THR A 60 -3.87 2.50 6.56
N LEU A 61 -4.67 1.59 5.98
CA LEU A 61 -5.84 1.02 6.64
C LEU A 61 -5.45 0.25 7.92
N ALA A 62 -4.41 -0.57 7.86
CA ALA A 62 -3.87 -1.26 9.03
C ALA A 62 -3.41 -0.28 10.12
N ALA A 63 -2.67 0.76 9.73
CA ALA A 63 -2.18 1.76 10.67
C ALA A 63 -3.32 2.60 11.30
N SER A 64 -4.40 2.87 10.55
CA SER A 64 -5.54 3.64 11.05
C SER A 64 -6.30 2.96 12.18
N ASP A 65 -6.23 1.63 12.27
CA ASP A 65 -6.97 0.84 13.26
C ASP A 65 -6.12 0.44 14.47
N PHE A 66 -4.79 0.35 14.30
CA PHE A 66 -3.87 0.03 15.40
C PHE A 66 -3.53 1.24 16.29
N VAL A 67 -3.59 2.45 15.75
CA VAL A 67 -3.20 3.66 16.47
C VAL A 67 -4.38 4.12 17.34
N GLY A 68 -4.49 3.55 18.54
CA GLY A 68 -5.29 4.10 19.65
C GLY A 68 -4.74 5.42 20.23
N TYR A 69 -3.93 6.15 19.45
CA TYR A 69 -3.26 7.42 19.78
C TYR A 69 -3.44 8.36 18.58
N GLU A 70 -4.68 8.82 18.41
CA GLU A 70 -5.29 9.24 17.16
C GLU A 70 -4.71 10.51 16.53
N PRO A 71 -4.21 10.47 15.28
CA PRO A 71 -4.14 11.65 14.42
C PRO A 71 -5.38 11.77 13.51
N PHE A 72 -6.19 10.70 13.37
CA PHE A 72 -7.30 10.61 12.41
C PHE A 72 -8.54 9.90 13.00
N LEU A 73 -9.09 10.45 14.09
CA LEU A 73 -10.35 10.03 14.76
C LEU A 73 -11.48 9.64 13.78
N THR A 74 -11.61 10.38 12.69
CA THR A 74 -12.71 10.26 11.74
C THR A 74 -12.72 8.94 10.97
N ILE A 75 -11.55 8.35 10.68
CA ILE A 75 -11.43 7.13 9.87
C ILE A 75 -11.68 5.88 10.71
N SER A 76 -11.17 5.84 11.94
CA SER A 76 -11.38 4.74 12.88
C SER A 76 -12.83 4.63 13.37
N ALA A 77 -13.52 5.78 13.49
CA ALA A 77 -14.94 5.83 13.84
C ALA A 77 -15.86 5.31 12.71
N MET A 78 -15.41 5.41 11.45
CA MET A 78 -16.14 4.87 10.29
C MET A 78 -15.85 3.39 10.03
N ASN A 79 -14.96 2.75 10.80
CA ASN A 79 -14.66 1.34 10.62
C ASN A 79 -15.86 0.48 11.07
N PRO A 80 -16.53 -0.25 10.17
CA PRO A 80 -17.66 -1.10 10.53
C PRO A 80 -17.26 -2.35 11.34
N VAL A 81 -15.95 -2.60 11.49
CA VAL A 81 -15.43 -3.77 12.21
C VAL A 81 -15.57 -3.57 13.73
N PRO A 82 -16.21 -4.53 14.44
CA PRO A 82 -16.30 -4.52 15.90
C PRO A 82 -14.92 -4.43 16.55
N ILE A 83 -14.81 -3.74 17.69
CA ILE A 83 -13.53 -3.50 18.39
C ILE A 83 -12.77 -4.81 18.66
N GLU A 84 -13.48 -5.87 19.03
CA GLU A 84 -12.92 -7.20 19.31
C GLU A 84 -12.23 -7.83 18.08
N ALA A 85 -12.62 -7.43 16.87
CA ALA A 85 -12.11 -7.98 15.61
C ALA A 85 -11.06 -7.09 14.92
N ARG A 86 -10.77 -5.90 15.45
CA ARG A 86 -9.85 -4.91 14.83
C ARG A 86 -8.40 -5.40 14.71
N ALA A 87 -7.96 -6.22 15.66
CA ALA A 87 -6.64 -6.87 15.56
C ALA A 87 -6.56 -7.79 14.34
N TYR A 88 -7.59 -8.60 14.08
CA TYR A 88 -7.65 -9.46 12.90
C TYR A 88 -7.74 -8.64 11.61
N PHE A 89 -8.51 -7.55 11.61
CA PHE A 89 -8.58 -6.62 10.48
C PHE A 89 -7.20 -6.04 10.15
N THR A 90 -6.48 -5.53 11.15
CA THR A 90 -5.12 -4.97 10.99
C THR A 90 -4.18 -6.00 10.36
N VAL A 91 -4.18 -7.24 10.88
CA VAL A 91 -3.36 -8.33 10.33
C VAL A 91 -3.75 -8.67 8.90
N ALA A 92 -5.05 -8.73 8.60
CA ALA A 92 -5.55 -9.00 7.25
C ALA A 92 -5.13 -7.90 6.26
N MET A 93 -5.21 -6.63 6.66
CA MET A 93 -4.76 -5.50 5.86
C MET A 93 -3.25 -5.56 5.60
N LEU A 94 -2.43 -5.89 6.60
CA LEU A 94 -0.99 -6.07 6.40
C LEU A 94 -0.67 -7.24 5.45
N ALA A 95 -1.39 -8.36 5.59
CA ALA A 95 -1.23 -9.50 4.69
C ALA A 95 -1.59 -9.13 3.23
N LEU A 96 -2.69 -8.40 3.03
CA LEU A 96 -3.07 -7.86 1.73
C LEU A 96 -2.02 -6.88 1.20
N ALA A 97 -1.45 -6.02 2.04
CA ALA A 97 -0.40 -5.09 1.64
C ALA A 97 0.82 -5.83 1.07
N VAL A 98 1.28 -6.88 1.77
CA VAL A 98 2.39 -7.74 1.32
C VAL A 98 2.04 -8.49 0.03
N TRP A 99 0.83 -9.05 -0.07
CA TRP A 99 0.39 -9.73 -1.29
C TRP A 99 0.30 -8.79 -2.49
N CYS A 100 -0.25 -7.59 -2.31
CA CYS A 100 -0.30 -6.58 -3.37
C CYS A 100 1.08 -6.08 -3.75
N TRP A 101 2.01 -5.98 -2.80
CA TRP A 101 3.39 -5.65 -3.09
C TRP A 101 4.04 -6.71 -4.00
N ALA A 102 3.91 -7.98 -3.64
CA ALA A 102 4.52 -9.08 -4.38
C ALA A 102 3.84 -9.37 -5.73
N TYR A 103 2.51 -9.29 -5.78
CA TYR A 103 1.69 -9.78 -6.89
C TYR A 103 0.82 -8.70 -7.55
N GLY A 104 0.93 -7.43 -7.17
CA GLY A 104 0.05 -6.37 -7.69
C GLY A 104 0.05 -6.26 -9.22
N ARG A 105 1.20 -6.52 -9.86
CA ARG A 105 1.31 -6.58 -11.33
C ARG A 105 0.54 -7.76 -11.92
N SER A 106 0.75 -8.97 -11.37
CA SER A 106 0.07 -10.17 -11.89
C SER A 106 -1.44 -10.13 -11.67
N ILE A 107 -1.89 -9.53 -10.56
CA ILE A 107 -3.31 -9.29 -10.26
C ILE A 107 -3.90 -8.34 -11.32
N ARG A 108 -3.27 -7.18 -11.55
CA ARG A 108 -3.71 -6.23 -12.60
C ARG A 108 -3.80 -6.89 -13.96
N ASP A 109 -2.73 -7.57 -14.37
CA ASP A 109 -2.64 -8.19 -15.70
C ASP A 109 -3.65 -9.34 -15.85
N ARG A 110 -4.03 -10.01 -14.75
CA ARG A 110 -5.11 -11.01 -14.75
C ARG A 110 -6.48 -10.34 -14.84
N VAL A 111 -6.74 -9.26 -14.10
CA VAL A 111 -8.01 -8.52 -14.15
C VAL A 111 -8.25 -7.90 -15.53
N LEU A 112 -7.24 -7.26 -16.12
CA LEU A 112 -7.33 -6.69 -17.47
C LEU A 112 -7.64 -7.77 -18.51
N ARG A 113 -6.99 -8.94 -18.42
CA ARG A 113 -7.30 -10.10 -19.27
C ARG A 113 -8.74 -10.59 -19.10
N MET A 114 -9.24 -10.67 -17.86
CA MET A 114 -10.63 -11.06 -17.59
C MET A 114 -11.64 -10.05 -18.13
N MET A 115 -11.30 -8.76 -18.12
CA MET A 115 -12.14 -7.68 -18.65
C MET A 115 -12.04 -7.52 -20.19
N GLY A 116 -11.31 -8.40 -20.88
CA GLY A 116 -11.17 -8.35 -22.35
C GLY A 116 -10.26 -7.22 -22.86
N ALA A 117 -9.63 -6.44 -21.97
CA ALA A 117 -8.63 -5.46 -22.35
C ALA A 117 -7.30 -6.19 -22.60
N ARG A 118 -6.85 -6.23 -23.86
CA ARG A 118 -5.47 -6.66 -24.16
C ARG A 118 -4.52 -5.73 -23.42
N ALA A 119 -3.76 -6.30 -22.48
CA ALA A 119 -2.63 -5.62 -21.87
C ALA A 119 -1.65 -5.25 -23.00
N SER A 120 -1.61 -3.97 -23.35
CA SER A 120 -0.67 -3.37 -24.30
C SER A 120 0.65 -3.05 -23.61
#